data_AF-A0A914S3M4-F1
#
_entry.id   AF-A0A914S3M4-F1
#
_cell.length_a   1.000
_cell.length_b   1.000
_cell.length_c   1.000
_cell.angle_alpha   90.00
_cell.angle_beta   90.00
_cell.angle_gamma   90.00
#
_symmetry.space_group_name_H-M   'P 1'
#
loop_
_entity.id
_entity.type
_entity.pdbx_description
1 polymer ?
#
loop_
_entity_poly.entity_id
_entity_poly.type
_entity_poly.pdbx_seq_one_letter_code
_entity_poly.pdbx_strand_id
1 'polypeptide(L)'
;MPASPQNKPFNEASSKLLPQAASGAFRSDGIACGLLPGLTRRQRSVCARHPGAIQYVIEGLNAAAQECQLQFADQRWNCTAPHAGFALPQLKIASRETAYVFALSSGAVSHALARACAQGSVPDCG
;
A
#
# COMPACT_ATOMS: atom_id res chain seq x y z
N MET A 1 -4.33 11.87 23.39
CA MET A 1 -3.49 12.67 22.46
C MET A 1 -2.13 12.80 23.12
N PRO A 2 -1.05 12.25 22.56
CA PRO A 2 -0.42 12.70 21.30
C PRO A 2 -0.02 11.47 20.42
N ALA A 3 0.58 11.52 19.23
CA ALA A 3 1.29 12.54 18.47
C ALA A 3 1.02 12.33 16.96
N SER A 4 1.12 13.41 16.18
CA SER A 4 1.12 13.38 14.71
C SER A 4 2.15 12.39 14.16
N PRO A 5 1.83 11.59 13.13
CA PRO A 5 2.87 10.88 12.41
C PRO A 5 3.65 11.90 11.58
N GLN A 6 4.96 11.92 11.82
CA GLN A 6 5.94 12.81 11.22
C GLN A 6 5.88 12.74 9.69
N ASN A 7 5.86 13.91 9.05
CA ASN A 7 6.34 14.12 7.69
C ASN A 7 7.82 13.70 7.63
N LYS A 8 8.10 12.41 7.43
CA LYS A 8 9.42 11.96 6.99
C LYS A 8 9.46 12.00 5.47
N PRO A 9 10.49 12.62 4.86
CA PRO A 9 10.67 12.55 3.42
C PRO A 9 10.78 11.08 3.01
N PHE A 10 10.05 10.72 1.95
CA PHE A 10 10.05 9.40 1.33
C PHE A 10 11.50 9.01 0.99
N ASN A 11 12.10 8.14 1.82
CA ASN A 11 13.41 7.59 1.51
C ASN A 11 13.21 6.36 0.62
N GLU A 12 13.75 6.44 -0.60
CA GLU A 12 13.58 5.52 -1.73
C GLU A 12 13.94 4.05 -1.41
N ALA A 13 14.64 3.82 -0.29
CA ALA A 13 15.15 2.52 0.14
C ALA A 13 14.09 1.53 0.68
N SER A 14 12.89 1.97 1.09
CA SER A 14 11.81 1.06 1.54
C SER A 14 10.88 0.61 0.39
N SER A 15 11.19 1.02 -0.84
CA SER A 15 10.34 0.83 -2.02
C SER A 15 10.60 -0.51 -2.71
N LYS A 16 10.19 -1.62 -2.11
CA LYS A 16 10.20 -2.94 -2.77
C LYS A 16 8.88 -3.70 -2.63
N LEU A 17 7.76 -3.01 -2.87
CA LEU A 17 6.50 -3.65 -3.30
C LEU A 17 6.31 -3.61 -4.83
N LEU A 18 7.26 -2.99 -5.54
CA LEU A 18 7.33 -2.93 -6.99
C LEU A 18 8.79 -3.19 -7.41
N PRO A 19 9.06 -3.81 -8.57
CA PRO A 19 10.33 -3.56 -9.25
C PRO A 19 10.44 -2.04 -9.44
N GLN A 20 11.61 -1.45 -9.24
CA GLN A 20 11.84 0.00 -9.34
C GLN A 20 11.41 0.52 -10.72
N ALA A 21 10.14 0.85 -10.87
CA ALA A 21 9.64 1.64 -11.97
C ALA A 21 9.92 3.08 -11.54
N ALA A 22 10.95 3.66 -12.15
CA ALA A 22 11.36 5.04 -11.95
C ALA A 22 10.13 5.95 -11.84
N SER A 23 10.26 6.99 -11.01
CA SER A 23 9.24 7.97 -10.60
C SER A 23 8.41 8.64 -11.72
N GLY A 24 8.63 8.25 -12.99
CA GLY A 24 7.81 8.58 -14.17
C GLY A 24 6.80 7.52 -14.63
N ALA A 25 6.80 6.28 -14.10
CA ALA A 25 5.91 5.20 -14.58
C ALA A 25 4.46 5.26 -14.06
N PHE A 26 4.19 6.08 -13.04
CA PHE A 26 2.84 6.33 -12.52
C PHE A 26 2.14 7.53 -13.18
N ARG A 27 2.86 8.25 -14.04
CA ARG A 27 2.26 9.27 -14.90
C ARG A 27 1.89 8.59 -16.22
N SER A 28 0.60 8.44 -16.44
CA SER A 28 -0.06 7.96 -17.67
C SER A 28 -0.32 6.45 -17.82
N ASP A 29 -1.62 6.14 -17.94
CA ASP A 29 -2.18 5.11 -18.84
C ASP A 29 -2.28 3.64 -18.41
N GLY A 30 -2.55 3.32 -17.15
CA GLY A 30 -3.08 2.00 -16.78
C GLY A 30 -2.15 0.78 -17.00
N ILE A 31 -0.99 0.98 -17.64
CA ILE A 31 0.08 0.00 -17.85
C ILE A 31 0.63 -0.47 -16.49
N ALA A 32 0.70 0.44 -15.51
CA ALA A 32 1.09 0.13 -14.13
C ALA A 32 0.19 -0.94 -13.48
N CYS A 33 -1.11 -0.99 -13.82
CA CYS A 33 -2.06 -1.96 -13.27
C CYS A 33 -1.84 -3.39 -13.77
N GLY A 34 -1.25 -3.55 -14.96
CA GLY A 34 -0.86 -4.85 -15.51
C GLY A 34 0.41 -5.42 -14.85
N LEU A 35 1.28 -4.54 -14.35
CA LEU A 35 2.55 -4.89 -13.71
C LEU A 35 2.42 -5.24 -12.23
N LEU A 36 1.30 -4.86 -11.59
CA LEU A 36 1.06 -5.18 -10.18
C LEU A 36 0.78 -6.69 -10.00
N PRO A 37 1.66 -7.43 -9.32
CA PRO A 37 1.48 -8.87 -9.11
C PRO A 37 0.27 -9.12 -8.18
N GLY A 38 -0.44 -10.21 -8.45
CA GLY A 38 -1.52 -10.70 -7.59
C GLY A 38 -2.90 -10.05 -7.78
N LEU A 39 -3.04 -8.96 -8.54
CA LEU A 39 -4.37 -8.40 -8.81
C LEU A 39 -5.27 -9.38 -9.57
N THR A 40 -6.53 -9.48 -9.15
CA THR A 40 -7.59 -10.15 -9.91
C THR A 40 -7.96 -9.34 -11.17
N ARG A 41 -8.64 -9.97 -12.14
CA ARG A 41 -9.13 -9.25 -13.34
C ARG A 41 -10.01 -8.06 -12.98
N ARG A 42 -10.87 -8.21 -11.96
CA ARG A 42 -11.75 -7.14 -11.47
C ARG A 42 -10.95 -6.00 -10.82
N GLN A 43 -9.95 -6.31 -10.00
CA GLN A 43 -9.07 -5.29 -9.41
C GLN A 43 -8.25 -4.55 -10.46
N ARG A 44 -7.76 -5.22 -11.51
CA ARG A 44 -7.08 -4.53 -12.64
C ARG A 44 -8.01 -3.56 -13.36
N SER A 45 -9.27 -3.95 -13.55
CA SER A 45 -10.28 -3.06 -14.16
C SER A 45 -10.56 -1.83 -13.30
N VAL A 46 -10.63 -1.97 -11.96
CA VAL A 46 -10.76 -0.82 -11.05
C VAL A 46 -9.52 0.06 -11.09
N CYS A 47 -8.33 -0.54 -11.05
CA CYS A 47 -7.05 0.16 -11.13
C CYS A 47 -6.92 1.00 -12.41
N ALA A 48 -7.28 0.42 -13.56
CA ALA A 48 -7.23 1.13 -14.84
C ALA A 48 -8.24 2.29 -14.94
N ARG A 49 -9.37 2.22 -14.22
CA ARG A 49 -10.35 3.32 -14.17
C ARG A 49 -9.94 4.48 -13.28
N HIS A 50 -9.10 4.24 -12.27
CA HIS A 50 -8.70 5.26 -11.30
C HIS A 50 -7.16 5.36 -11.20
N PRO A 51 -6.47 5.73 -12.30
CA PRO A 51 -5.00 5.74 -12.33
C PRO A 51 -4.39 6.70 -11.30
N GLY A 52 -5.04 7.83 -11.03
CA GLY A 52 -4.60 8.80 -10.03
C GLY A 52 -4.72 8.34 -8.58
N ALA A 53 -5.57 7.36 -8.29
CA ALA A 53 -5.78 6.84 -6.93
C ALA A 53 -4.76 5.73 -6.57
N ILE A 54 -4.25 5.01 -7.57
CA ILE A 54 -3.46 3.78 -7.35
C ILE A 54 -2.12 4.04 -6.67
N GLN A 55 -1.48 5.18 -6.94
CA GLN A 55 -0.27 5.58 -6.22
C GLN A 55 -0.49 5.67 -4.70
N TYR A 56 -1.65 6.18 -4.26
CA TYR A 56 -1.98 6.34 -2.85
C TYR A 56 -2.37 5.01 -2.18
N VAL A 57 -2.93 4.08 -2.95
CA VAL A 57 -3.13 2.70 -2.48
C VAL A 57 -1.79 2.06 -2.17
N ILE A 58 -0.80 2.21 -3.06
CA ILE A 58 0.54 1.64 -2.86
C ILE A 58 1.25 2.32 -1.70
N GLU A 59 1.15 3.64 -1.58
CA GLU A 59 1.65 4.40 -0.43
C GLU A 59 1.08 3.88 0.89
N GLY A 60 -0.25 3.70 0.98
CA GLY A 60 -0.91 3.18 2.18
C GLY A 60 -0.46 1.76 2.54
N LEU A 61 -0.29 0.87 1.55
CA LEU A 61 0.21 -0.48 1.78
C LEU A 61 1.67 -0.50 2.26
N ASN A 62 2.53 0.37 1.72
CA ASN A 62 3.90 0.53 2.20
C ASN A 62 3.94 1.02 3.64
N ALA A 63 3.11 2.01 3.99
CA ALA A 63 3.01 2.52 5.35
C ALA A 63 2.54 1.43 6.32
N ALA A 64 1.53 0.64 5.94
CA ALA A 64 1.08 -0.50 6.75
C ALA A 64 2.16 -1.56 6.95
N ALA A 65 2.95 -1.87 5.90
CA ALA A 65 4.03 -2.86 6.02
C ALA A 65 5.12 -2.39 7.00
N GLN A 66 5.51 -1.12 6.93
CA GLN A 66 6.48 -0.53 7.86
C GLN A 66 5.95 -0.54 9.29
N GLU A 67 4.70 -0.08 9.49
CA GLU A 67 4.07 -0.06 10.81
C GLU A 67 3.96 -1.48 11.40
N CYS A 68 3.58 -2.47 10.57
CA CYS A 68 3.49 -3.85 11.01
C CYS A 68 4.84 -4.40 11.47
N GLN A 69 5.93 -4.12 10.76
CA GLN A 69 7.28 -4.51 11.17
C GLN A 69 7.70 -3.82 12.47
N LEU A 70 7.36 -2.54 12.64
CA LEU A 70 7.65 -1.79 13.87
C LEU A 70 6.87 -2.35 15.07
N GLN A 71 5.57 -2.60 14.92
CA GLN A 71 4.71 -3.12 15.99
C GLN A 71 5.08 -4.54 16.43
N PHE A 72 5.62 -5.35 15.52
CA PHE A 72 5.95 -6.75 15.76
C PHE A 72 7.46 -7.03 15.78
N ALA A 73 8.31 -6.01 15.90
CA ALA A 73 9.77 -6.15 15.82
C ALA A 73 10.34 -7.19 16.82
N ASP A 74 9.79 -7.23 18.04
CA ASP A 74 10.22 -8.13 19.12
C ASP A 74 9.39 -9.41 19.23
N GLN A 75 8.52 -9.69 18.24
CA GLN A 75 7.65 -10.85 18.23
C GLN A 75 8.24 -11.99 17.39
N ARG A 76 7.91 -13.24 17.74
CA ARG A 76 8.31 -14.43 16.96
C ARG A 76 7.87 -14.34 15.50
N TRP A 77 6.71 -13.73 15.26
CA TRP A 77 6.26 -13.33 13.94
C TRP A 77 6.51 -11.82 13.82
N ASN A 78 7.46 -11.42 12.99
CA ASN A 78 7.96 -10.04 12.90
C ASN A 78 7.44 -9.28 11.66
N CYS A 79 6.33 -9.73 11.09
CA CYS A 79 5.72 -9.16 9.90
C CYS A 79 6.65 -9.03 8.67
N THR A 80 7.75 -9.79 8.61
CA THR A 80 8.58 -9.84 7.40
C THR A 80 7.88 -10.67 6.32
N ALA A 81 7.51 -10.02 5.21
CA ALA A 81 6.95 -10.70 4.06
C ALA A 81 8.11 -11.12 3.13
N PRO A 82 8.34 -12.43 2.89
CA PRO A 82 9.46 -12.87 2.04
C PRO A 82 9.24 -12.59 0.55
N HIS A 83 8.04 -12.17 0.12
CA HIS A 83 7.72 -11.93 -1.30
C HIS A 83 7.07 -10.55 -1.46
N ALA A 84 7.51 -9.82 -2.49
CA ALA A 84 7.30 -8.39 -2.78
C ALA A 84 5.84 -8.00 -3.07
N GLY A 85 4.92 -8.26 -2.15
CA GLY A 85 3.52 -7.91 -2.27
C GLY A 85 2.81 -8.12 -0.95
N PHE A 86 2.54 -7.03 -0.23
CA PHE A 86 1.74 -7.01 1.00
C PHE A 86 0.28 -7.47 0.76
N ALA A 87 -0.12 -7.63 -0.50
CA ALA A 87 -1.52 -7.78 -0.87
C ALA A 87 -2.12 -9.18 -0.60
N LEU A 88 -1.38 -10.30 -0.65
CA LEU A 88 -2.05 -11.59 -0.86
C LEU A 88 -1.43 -12.87 -0.26
N PRO A 89 -0.10 -13.04 -0.13
CA PRO A 89 0.45 -14.32 0.33
C PRO A 89 0.11 -14.63 1.79
N GLN A 90 0.14 -13.59 2.65
CA GLN A 90 -0.16 -13.74 4.08
C GLN A 90 -1.63 -14.09 4.34
N LEU A 91 -2.57 -13.62 3.51
CA LEU A 91 -4.01 -13.82 3.71
C LEU A 91 -4.52 -15.24 3.38
N LYS A 92 -3.65 -16.16 2.95
CA LYS A 92 -4.04 -17.54 2.64
C LYS A 92 -4.29 -18.39 3.90
N ILE A 93 -3.74 -17.99 5.03
CA ILE A 93 -3.90 -18.68 6.31
C ILE A 93 -4.83 -17.83 7.17
N ALA A 94 -5.81 -18.45 7.84
CA ALA A 94 -6.66 -17.74 8.79
C ALA A 94 -5.97 -17.73 10.17
N SER A 95 -5.29 -16.64 10.50
CA SER A 95 -4.65 -16.44 11.80
C SER A 95 -4.94 -15.05 12.39
N ARG A 96 -4.53 -14.84 13.65
CA ARG A 96 -4.66 -13.52 14.31
C ARG A 96 -3.79 -12.47 13.63
N GLU A 97 -2.61 -12.89 13.21
CA GLU A 97 -1.62 -12.06 12.51
C GLU A 97 -2.16 -11.62 11.14
N THR A 98 -2.81 -12.52 10.40
CA THR A 98 -3.40 -12.19 9.10
C THR A 98 -4.61 -11.27 9.23
N ALA A 99 -5.42 -11.44 10.29
CA ALA A 99 -6.51 -10.51 10.59
C ALA A 99 -5.98 -9.11 10.93
N TYR A 100 -4.89 -9.03 11.71
CA TYR A 100 -4.22 -7.77 12.02
C TYR A 100 -3.67 -7.10 10.75
N VAL A 101 -2.94 -7.84 9.91
CA VAL A 101 -2.41 -7.33 8.63
C VAL A 101 -3.55 -6.80 7.77
N PHE A 102 -4.64 -7.56 7.59
CA PHE A 102 -5.77 -7.13 6.79
C PHE A 102 -6.39 -5.81 7.28
N ALA A 103 -6.63 -5.72 8.60
CA ALA A 103 -7.20 -4.52 9.21
C ALA A 103 -6.26 -3.31 9.05
N LEU A 104 -4.96 -3.50 9.30
CA LEU A 104 -3.95 -2.44 9.17
C LEU A 104 -3.81 -1.98 7.71
N SER A 105 -3.73 -2.91 6.76
CA SER A 105 -3.72 -2.60 5.31
C SER A 105 -4.91 -1.76 4.91
N SER A 106 -6.11 -2.20 5.30
CA SER A 106 -7.36 -1.52 4.94
C SER A 106 -7.40 -0.12 5.53
N GLY A 107 -7.05 0.02 6.81
CA GLY A 107 -7.01 1.32 7.49
C GLY A 107 -5.99 2.29 6.87
N ALA A 108 -4.78 1.81 6.58
CA ALA A 108 -3.73 2.63 6.01
C ALA A 108 -4.04 3.10 4.58
N VAL A 109 -4.58 2.22 3.74
CA VAL A 109 -5.02 2.57 2.37
C VAL A 109 -6.16 3.58 2.42
N SER A 110 -7.18 3.36 3.25
CA SER A 110 -8.28 4.30 3.40
C SER A 110 -7.81 5.67 3.88
N HIS A 111 -6.88 5.70 4.84
CA HIS A 111 -6.30 6.94 5.36
C HIS A 111 -5.49 7.70 4.31
N ALA A 112 -4.63 7.00 3.56
CA ALA A 112 -3.82 7.59 2.49
C ALA A 112 -4.70 8.19 1.39
N LEU A 113 -5.72 7.44 0.93
CA LEU A 113 -6.68 7.93 -0.06
C LEU A 113 -7.47 9.13 0.45
N ALA A 114 -8.03 9.06 1.67
CA ALA A 114 -8.80 10.16 2.25
C ALA A 114 -7.97 11.44 2.36
N ARG A 115 -6.71 11.32 2.79
CA ARG A 115 -5.77 12.45 2.83
C ARG A 115 -5.51 13.02 1.43
N ALA A 116 -5.28 12.17 0.43
CA ALA A 116 -5.02 12.61 -0.93
C ALA A 116 -6.24 13.30 -1.56
N CYS A 117 -7.45 12.82 -1.28
CA CYS A 117 -8.70 13.46 -1.67
C CYS A 117 -8.84 14.84 -1.02
N ALA A 118 -8.59 14.96 0.29
CA ALA A 118 -8.65 16.23 1.01
C ALA A 118 -7.62 17.26 0.51
N GLN A 119 -6.52 16.81 -0.10
CA GLN A 119 -5.50 17.66 -0.71
C GLN A 119 -5.80 18.03 -2.17
N GLY A 120 -6.84 17.44 -2.78
CA GLY A 120 -7.15 17.64 -4.21
C GLY A 120 -6.18 16.94 -5.16
N SER A 121 -5.40 15.95 -4.68
CA SER A 121 -4.39 15.27 -5.48
C SER A 121 -4.93 14.10 -6.30
N VAL A 122 -6.18 13.68 -6.05
CA VAL A 122 -6.90 12.64 -6.81
C VAL A 122 -8.09 13.31 -7.51
N PRO A 123 -8.24 13.19 -8.84
CA PRO A 123 -9.28 13.91 -9.58
C PRO A 123 -10.71 13.39 -9.34
N ASP A 124 -10.86 12.15 -8.86
CA ASP A 124 -12.15 11.46 -8.76
C ASP A 124 -12.78 11.52 -7.35
N CYS A 125 -12.26 12.35 -6.44
CA CYS A 125 -12.81 12.53 -5.09
C CYS A 125 -12.52 13.93 -4.54
N GLY A 126 -13.34 14.39 -3.58
CA GLY A 126 -13.23 15.71 -2.97
C GLY A 126 -14.59 16.28 -2.60
#